data_AF-A0A7X3VLP8-F1
#
_entry.id   AF-A0A7X3VLP8-F1
#
_cell.length_a   1.000
_cell.length_b   1.000
_cell.length_c   1.000
_cell.angle_alpha   90.00
_cell.angle_beta   90.00
_cell.angle_gamma   90.00
#
_symmetry.space_group_name_H-M   'P 1'
#
loop_
_entity.id
_entity.type
_entity.pdbx_description
1 polymer ?
#
loop_
_entity_poly.entity_id
_entity_poly.type
_entity_poly.pdbx_seq_one_letter_code
_entity_poly.pdbx_strand_id
1 'polypeptide(L)'
;MVHFDEAEIQEIGLINTDYPELLRAIRNPPKALRFRGSLPPNWKIIAISGSRKTTEQALQTAFRIGKMLAEHGYTIVTGLAEGCDEAAVEGALSVGGNVIGIIPCGLGAVRSQPRKRLAHQIFATGGAVISEYPDNFSKVFRRHYLRRNEIITGLFKKTIIVAARERSGSSATANRAIQQGREVIVTPHIKAKIERTTLVRNIGELKDALGIARPKG
;
A
#
# COMPACT_ATOMS: atom_id res chain seq x y z
N MET A 1 -21.88 11.93 7.04
CA MET A 1 -20.61 11.43 6.49
C MET A 1 -20.70 11.54 4.99
N VAL A 2 -19.78 12.23 4.33
CA VAL A 2 -19.79 12.40 2.85
C VAL A 2 -19.54 11.03 2.20
N HIS A 3 -20.22 10.72 1.10
CA HIS A 3 -19.92 9.49 0.36
C HIS A 3 -18.65 9.66 -0.49
N PHE A 4 -17.88 8.58 -0.69
CA PHE A 4 -16.65 8.62 -1.49
C PHE A 4 -16.85 9.28 -2.88
N ASP A 5 -17.97 8.97 -3.55
CA ASP A 5 -18.24 9.47 -4.89
C ASP A 5 -18.56 10.97 -4.94
N GLU A 6 -19.04 11.53 -3.83
CA GLU A 6 -19.41 12.95 -3.65
C GLU A 6 -18.27 13.77 -3.06
N ALA A 7 -17.25 13.12 -2.50
CA ALA A 7 -16.09 13.78 -1.93
C ALA A 7 -15.30 14.54 -3.01
N GLU A 8 -14.94 15.78 -2.67
CA GLU A 8 -14.07 16.62 -3.50
C GLU A 8 -12.73 15.93 -3.76
N ILE A 9 -12.27 16.04 -5.00
CA ILE A 9 -10.98 15.52 -5.42
C ILE A 9 -9.95 16.60 -5.15
N GLN A 10 -8.98 16.27 -4.29
CA GLN A 10 -7.86 17.14 -3.97
C GLN A 10 -6.66 16.77 -4.86
N GLU A 11 -5.75 17.72 -5.06
CA GLU A 11 -4.55 17.52 -5.87
C GLU A 11 -3.31 18.09 -5.17
N ILE A 12 -2.21 17.34 -5.20
CA ILE A 12 -0.88 17.81 -4.79
C ILE A 12 0.07 17.69 -5.99
N GLY A 13 0.55 18.83 -6.47
CA GLY A 13 1.53 18.92 -7.55
C GLY A 13 2.95 18.58 -7.10
N LEU A 14 3.80 18.12 -8.03
CA LEU A 14 5.17 17.67 -7.78
C LEU A 14 6.07 18.70 -7.06
N ILE A 15 5.84 19.99 -7.34
CA ILE A 15 6.61 21.11 -6.76
C ILE A 15 6.12 21.51 -5.36
N ASN A 16 4.98 20.98 -4.92
CA ASN A 16 4.43 21.28 -3.60
C ASN A 16 5.29 20.60 -2.53
N THR A 17 5.50 21.28 -1.40
CA THR A 17 6.22 20.77 -0.23
C THR A 17 5.60 19.50 0.34
N ASP A 18 4.27 19.39 0.27
CA ASP A 18 3.50 18.26 0.81
C ASP A 18 3.59 17.01 -0.08
N TYR A 19 4.16 17.14 -1.29
CA TYR A 19 4.39 16.01 -2.18
C TYR A 19 5.43 15.05 -1.56
N PRO A 20 5.16 13.74 -1.49
CA PRO A 20 6.04 12.80 -0.81
C PRO A 20 7.45 12.76 -1.43
N GLU A 21 8.46 13.11 -0.63
CA GLU A 21 9.85 13.26 -1.08
C GLU A 21 10.41 12.00 -1.73
N LEU A 22 10.10 10.84 -1.15
CA LEU A 22 10.54 9.55 -1.68
C LEU A 22 9.97 9.27 -3.07
N LEU A 23 8.73 9.71 -3.31
CA LEU A 23 8.09 9.59 -4.61
C LEU A 23 8.68 10.61 -5.57
N ARG A 24 8.99 11.83 -5.11
CA ARG A 24 9.67 12.86 -5.91
C ARG A 24 11.01 12.37 -6.46
N ALA A 25 11.71 11.52 -5.71
CA ALA A 25 13.03 10.99 -6.06
C ALA A 25 13.02 9.77 -7.03
N ILE A 26 11.87 9.21 -7.39
CA ILE A 26 11.85 8.09 -8.36
C ILE A 26 12.19 8.59 -9.77
N ARG A 27 12.61 7.68 -10.68
CA ARG A 27 13.02 8.02 -12.05
C ARG A 27 11.99 8.84 -12.86
N ASN A 28 10.69 8.60 -12.65
CA ASN A 28 9.61 9.27 -13.37
C ASN A 28 8.46 9.59 -12.39
N PRO A 29 8.60 10.62 -11.55
CA PRO A 29 7.60 10.93 -10.52
C PRO A 29 6.30 11.43 -11.18
N PRO A 30 5.11 11.07 -10.66
CA PRO A 30 3.85 11.67 -11.11
C PRO A 30 3.88 13.21 -10.98
N LYS A 31 3.47 13.93 -12.03
CA LYS A 31 3.43 15.41 -12.01
C LYS A 31 2.45 15.95 -10.97
N ALA A 32 1.41 15.18 -10.65
CA ALA A 32 0.46 15.45 -9.59
C ALA A 32 -0.10 14.14 -9.04
N LEU A 33 -0.52 14.17 -7.77
CA LEU A 33 -1.31 13.13 -7.14
C LEU A 33 -2.71 13.69 -6.89
N ARG A 34 -3.73 13.03 -7.42
CA ARG A 34 -5.13 13.29 -7.08
C ARG A 34 -5.60 12.33 -6.03
N PHE A 35 -6.39 12.78 -5.08
CA PHE A 35 -6.90 11.92 -4.03
C PHE A 35 -8.25 12.34 -3.49
N ARG A 36 -8.94 11.36 -2.89
CA ARG A 36 -10.11 11.55 -2.03
C ARG A 36 -9.82 10.98 -0.66
N GLY A 37 -10.21 11.71 0.37
CA GLY A 37 -9.98 11.34 1.77
C GLY A 37 -8.82 12.12 2.37
N SER A 38 -8.23 11.58 3.43
CA SER A 38 -7.19 12.27 4.21
C SER A 38 -5.84 11.56 4.08
N LEU A 39 -4.81 12.31 3.68
CA LEU A 39 -3.44 11.80 3.64
C LEU A 39 -2.86 11.77 5.07
N PRO A 40 -2.01 10.78 5.39
CA PRO A 40 -1.44 10.69 6.72
C PRO A 40 -0.41 11.78 6.97
N PRO A 41 -0.33 12.33 8.19
CA PRO A 41 0.71 13.27 8.56
C PRO A 41 2.09 12.61 8.44
N ASN A 42 3.07 13.36 7.92
CA ASN A 42 4.49 12.95 7.80
C ASN A 42 4.75 11.69 6.96
N TRP A 43 3.78 11.19 6.21
CA TRP A 43 3.93 9.96 5.43
C TRP A 43 4.52 8.79 6.24
N LYS A 44 4.09 8.63 7.51
CA LYS A 44 4.44 7.44 8.32
C LYS A 44 3.71 6.22 7.79
N ILE A 45 4.22 5.70 6.69
CA ILE A 45 3.54 4.68 5.88
C ILE A 45 4.39 3.43 5.69
N ILE A 46 3.73 2.31 5.46
CA ILE A 46 4.36 1.06 5.08
C ILE A 46 3.48 0.35 4.05
N ALA A 47 4.09 -0.18 3.00
CA ALA A 47 3.35 -1.03 2.07
C ALA A 47 3.40 -2.48 2.51
N ILE A 48 2.28 -3.17 2.36
CA ILE A 48 2.20 -4.61 2.51
C ILE A 48 1.72 -5.16 1.17
N SER A 49 2.42 -6.17 0.67
CA SER A 49 1.97 -6.88 -0.51
C SER A 49 2.07 -8.40 -0.33
N GLY A 50 1.21 -9.14 -1.02
CA GLY A 50 1.41 -10.57 -1.15
C GLY A 50 0.53 -11.22 -2.20
N SER A 51 0.71 -12.52 -2.37
CA SER A 51 0.05 -13.30 -3.40
C SER A 51 -1.47 -13.27 -3.23
N ARG A 52 -2.20 -13.06 -4.33
CA ARG A 52 -3.67 -13.16 -4.39
C ARG A 52 -4.17 -14.57 -4.06
N LYS A 53 -3.39 -15.59 -4.41
CA LYS A 53 -3.66 -17.01 -4.13
C LYS A 53 -2.59 -17.54 -3.20
N THR A 54 -2.92 -17.67 -1.92
CA THR A 54 -1.99 -18.11 -0.88
C THR A 54 -2.69 -19.01 0.15
N THR A 55 -1.96 -19.46 1.17
CA THR A 55 -2.49 -20.27 2.27
C THR A 55 -3.27 -19.41 3.27
N GLU A 56 -4.20 -20.03 3.99
CA GLU A 56 -4.95 -19.37 5.07
C GLU A 56 -4.01 -18.78 6.13
N GLN A 57 -2.95 -19.52 6.49
CA GLN A 57 -1.92 -19.03 7.42
C GLN A 57 -1.22 -17.75 6.94
N ALA A 58 -0.98 -17.60 5.63
CA ALA A 58 -0.40 -16.40 5.08
C ALA A 58 -1.38 -15.22 5.11
N LEU A 59 -2.68 -15.46 4.87
CA LEU A 59 -3.73 -14.45 5.03
C LEU A 59 -3.84 -13.97 6.48
N GLN A 60 -3.88 -14.91 7.44
CA GLN A 60 -3.88 -14.58 8.87
C GLN A 60 -2.61 -13.81 9.29
N THR A 61 -1.46 -14.15 8.71
CA THR A 61 -0.21 -13.41 8.93
C THR A 61 -0.33 -11.98 8.40
N ALA A 62 -0.85 -11.79 7.18
CA ALA A 62 -1.07 -10.47 6.60
C ALA A 62 -2.03 -9.63 7.46
N PHE A 63 -3.14 -10.21 7.91
CA PHE A 63 -4.10 -9.57 8.81
C PHE A 63 -3.45 -9.11 10.12
N ARG A 64 -2.72 -10.01 10.80
CA ARG A 64 -2.03 -9.69 12.06
C ARG A 64 -0.99 -8.59 11.89
N ILE A 65 -0.24 -8.61 10.78
CA ILE A 65 0.74 -7.57 10.46
C ILE A 65 0.03 -6.24 10.24
N GLY A 66 -1.04 -6.21 9.45
CA GLY A 66 -1.80 -4.98 9.18
C GLY A 66 -2.39 -4.37 10.44
N LYS A 67 -3.02 -5.20 11.28
CA LYS A 67 -3.53 -4.79 12.59
C LYS A 67 -2.43 -4.20 13.47
N MET A 68 -1.31 -4.93 13.62
CA MET A 68 -0.18 -4.48 14.45
C MET A 68 0.37 -3.14 13.97
N LEU A 69 0.55 -2.95 12.66
CA LEU A 69 1.07 -1.70 12.12
C LEU A 69 0.15 -0.51 12.41
N ALA A 70 -1.15 -0.71 12.23
CA ALA A 70 -2.17 0.30 12.56
C ALA A 70 -2.17 0.65 14.05
N GLU A 71 -2.08 -0.33 14.94
CA GLU A 71 -1.98 -0.11 16.40
C GLU A 71 -0.74 0.74 16.78
N HIS A 72 0.30 0.76 15.95
CA HIS A 72 1.53 1.56 16.18
C HIS A 72 1.57 2.83 15.29
N GLY A 73 0.42 3.22 14.74
CA GLY A 73 0.22 4.47 14.01
C GLY A 73 0.82 4.50 12.61
N TYR A 74 1.10 3.34 12.00
CA TYR A 74 1.47 3.28 10.58
C TYR A 74 0.22 3.31 9.71
N THR A 75 0.29 4.07 8.61
CA THR A 75 -0.70 3.99 7.53
C THR A 75 -0.30 2.94 6.52
N ILE A 76 -1.21 2.02 6.18
CA ILE A 76 -0.92 0.97 5.21
C ILE A 76 -1.12 1.50 3.79
N VAL A 77 -0.13 1.31 2.92
CA VAL A 77 -0.26 1.57 1.48
C VAL A 77 -0.53 0.27 0.76
N THR A 78 -1.60 0.25 -0.05
CA THR A 78 -2.01 -0.89 -0.86
C THR A 78 -2.36 -0.42 -2.27
N GLY A 79 -2.43 -1.34 -3.21
CA GLY A 79 -3.15 -1.08 -4.46
C GLY A 79 -4.37 -1.96 -4.64
N LEU A 80 -5.06 -2.28 -3.54
CA LEU A 80 -6.38 -2.89 -3.53
C LEU A 80 -6.44 -4.26 -4.22
N ALA A 81 -5.36 -5.03 -4.13
CA ALA A 81 -5.34 -6.40 -4.65
C ALA A 81 -6.00 -7.37 -3.67
N GLU A 82 -6.51 -8.47 -4.19
CA GLU A 82 -7.01 -9.60 -3.38
C GLU A 82 -5.90 -10.28 -2.58
N GLY A 83 -6.30 -11.06 -1.59
CA GLY A 83 -5.42 -11.97 -0.85
C GLY A 83 -4.69 -11.24 0.27
N CYS A 84 -3.36 -11.29 0.29
CA CYS A 84 -2.59 -10.71 1.40
C CYS A 84 -2.78 -9.20 1.54
N ASP A 85 -2.88 -8.47 0.42
CA ASP A 85 -3.12 -7.02 0.42
C ASP A 85 -4.48 -6.71 1.11
N GLU A 86 -5.54 -7.42 0.75
CA GLU A 86 -6.89 -7.28 1.33
C GLU A 86 -6.91 -7.66 2.81
N ALA A 87 -6.35 -8.82 3.18
CA ALA A 87 -6.27 -9.25 4.57
C ALA A 87 -5.49 -8.26 5.46
N ALA A 88 -4.41 -7.67 4.95
CA ALA A 88 -3.65 -6.66 5.70
C ALA A 88 -4.45 -5.37 5.89
N VAL A 89 -5.21 -4.94 4.88
CA VAL A 89 -6.11 -3.79 4.98
C VAL A 89 -7.20 -4.07 6.01
N GLU A 90 -7.87 -5.23 5.94
CA GLU A 90 -8.88 -5.64 6.93
C GLU A 90 -8.31 -5.63 8.34
N GLY A 91 -7.08 -6.11 8.52
CA GLY A 91 -6.34 -6.04 9.79
C GLY A 91 -6.23 -4.61 10.32
N ALA A 92 -5.78 -3.66 9.51
CA ALA A 92 -5.69 -2.26 9.93
C ALA A 92 -7.06 -1.64 10.22
N LEU A 93 -8.03 -1.85 9.34
CA LEU A 93 -9.37 -1.29 9.51
C LEU A 93 -10.06 -1.83 10.77
N SER A 94 -9.77 -3.07 11.18
CA SER A 94 -10.35 -3.68 12.39
C SER A 94 -10.01 -2.96 13.70
N VAL A 95 -8.98 -2.11 13.69
CA VAL A 95 -8.55 -1.28 14.83
C VAL A 95 -8.67 0.22 14.55
N GLY A 96 -9.42 0.60 13.51
CA GLY A 96 -9.57 2.01 13.11
C GLY A 96 -8.30 2.63 12.52
N GLY A 97 -7.39 1.79 11.98
CA GLY A 97 -6.17 2.25 11.34
C GLY A 97 -6.40 2.92 9.98
N ASN A 98 -5.48 3.78 9.59
CA ASN A 98 -5.53 4.46 8.29
C ASN A 98 -4.93 3.61 7.17
N VAL A 99 -5.53 3.73 5.99
CA VAL A 99 -5.10 3.03 4.77
C VAL A 99 -5.08 4.01 3.59
N ILE A 100 -4.11 3.84 2.71
CA ILE A 100 -4.04 4.52 1.42
C ILE A 100 -4.13 3.48 0.30
N GLY A 101 -5.12 3.63 -0.56
CA GLY A 101 -5.26 2.84 -1.79
C GLY A 101 -4.75 3.58 -3.02
N ILE A 102 -3.80 3.00 -3.76
CA ILE A 102 -3.35 3.55 -5.06
C ILE A 102 -4.03 2.81 -6.20
N ILE A 103 -4.74 3.53 -7.07
CA ILE A 103 -5.53 2.96 -8.17
C ILE A 103 -4.92 3.25 -9.55
N PRO A 104 -5.12 2.35 -10.54
CA PRO A 104 -4.61 2.52 -11.91
C PRO A 104 -5.61 3.25 -12.83
N CYS A 105 -6.61 3.93 -12.26
CA CYS A 105 -7.66 4.66 -12.96
C CYS A 105 -7.95 6.01 -12.28
N GLY A 106 -8.73 6.87 -12.92
CA GLY A 106 -9.23 8.11 -12.31
C GLY A 106 -10.16 7.85 -11.13
N LEU A 107 -10.26 8.82 -10.22
CA LEU A 107 -11.11 8.72 -9.02
C LEU A 107 -12.61 8.67 -9.35
N GLY A 108 -13.03 9.35 -10.43
CA GLY A 108 -14.40 9.29 -10.95
C GLY A 108 -14.79 7.93 -11.53
N ALA A 109 -13.81 7.07 -11.84
CA ALA A 109 -14.04 5.73 -12.37
C ALA A 109 -14.10 4.63 -11.29
N VAL A 110 -13.89 4.96 -10.00
CA VAL A 110 -13.82 3.94 -8.92
C VAL A 110 -15.11 3.12 -8.82
N ARG A 111 -16.29 3.74 -8.94
CA ARG A 111 -17.59 3.06 -8.86
C ARG A 111 -17.82 1.94 -9.88
N SER A 112 -17.07 1.94 -10.98
CA SER A 112 -17.11 0.87 -12.00
C SER A 112 -15.99 -0.15 -11.85
N GLN A 113 -15.07 0.04 -10.90
CA GLN A 113 -13.97 -0.89 -10.66
C GLN A 113 -14.43 -2.07 -9.78
N PRO A 114 -13.84 -3.27 -9.98
CA PRO A 114 -14.12 -4.44 -9.16
C PRO A 114 -13.91 -4.23 -7.65
N ARG A 115 -13.01 -3.33 -7.27
CA ARG A 115 -12.57 -3.09 -5.89
C ARG A 115 -13.14 -1.81 -5.25
N LYS A 116 -14.25 -1.30 -5.78
CA LYS A 116 -14.90 -0.09 -5.26
C LYS A 116 -15.27 -0.18 -3.78
N ARG A 117 -15.73 -1.35 -3.30
CA ARG A 117 -16.11 -1.55 -1.90
C ARG A 117 -14.95 -1.26 -0.95
N LEU A 118 -13.77 -1.80 -1.25
CA LEU A 118 -12.57 -1.57 -0.45
C LEU A 118 -12.13 -0.10 -0.48
N ALA A 119 -12.18 0.54 -1.67
CA ALA A 119 -11.90 1.97 -1.78
C ALA A 119 -12.85 2.83 -0.93
N HIS A 120 -14.14 2.49 -0.90
CA HIS A 120 -15.13 3.19 -0.10
C HIS A 120 -14.94 2.95 1.41
N GLN A 121 -14.57 1.73 1.81
CA GLN A 121 -14.24 1.39 3.20
C GLN A 121 -13.01 2.16 3.70
N ILE A 122 -11.96 2.24 2.87
CA ILE A 122 -10.76 3.03 3.17
C ILE A 122 -11.13 4.49 3.41
N PHE A 123 -11.97 5.07 2.55
CA PHE A 123 -12.42 6.44 2.73
C PHE A 123 -13.29 6.62 4.00
N ALA A 124 -14.24 5.71 4.23
CA ALA A 124 -15.14 5.77 5.38
C ALA A 124 -14.41 5.68 6.73
N THR A 125 -13.21 5.11 6.75
CA THR A 125 -12.37 4.96 7.95
C THR A 125 -11.34 6.09 8.10
N GLY A 126 -11.40 7.13 7.26
CA GLY A 126 -10.50 8.29 7.32
C GLY A 126 -9.21 8.14 6.50
N GLY A 127 -9.10 7.08 5.71
CA GLY A 127 -8.00 6.89 4.76
C GLY A 127 -8.15 7.68 3.47
N ALA A 128 -7.32 7.37 2.48
CA ALA A 128 -7.35 8.02 1.18
C ALA A 128 -7.24 7.05 -0.01
N VAL A 129 -7.79 7.44 -1.14
CA VAL A 129 -7.58 6.78 -2.43
C VAL A 129 -6.87 7.75 -3.35
N ILE A 130 -5.74 7.35 -3.93
CA ILE A 130 -4.85 8.19 -4.73
C ILE A 130 -4.76 7.66 -6.17
N SER A 131 -4.71 8.58 -7.12
CA SER A 131 -4.48 8.32 -8.55
C SER A 131 -3.54 9.36 -9.17
N GLU A 132 -2.77 8.95 -10.18
CA GLU A 132 -2.06 9.90 -11.08
C GLU A 132 -2.89 10.28 -12.32
N TYR A 133 -4.03 9.62 -12.54
CA TYR A 133 -4.81 9.76 -13.77
C TYR A 133 -5.88 10.85 -13.64
N PRO A 134 -6.33 11.44 -14.75
CA PRO A 134 -7.53 12.29 -14.78
C PRO A 134 -8.77 11.53 -14.29
N ASP A 135 -9.74 12.23 -13.70
CA ASP A 135 -10.86 11.59 -13.00
C ASP A 135 -11.76 10.72 -13.88
N ASN A 136 -11.89 11.10 -15.15
CA ASN A 136 -12.66 10.37 -16.17
C ASN A 136 -11.90 9.18 -16.78
N PHE A 137 -10.65 8.95 -16.40
CA PHE A 137 -9.83 7.88 -16.96
C PHE A 137 -10.28 6.51 -16.44
N SER A 138 -11.04 5.77 -17.26
CA SER A 138 -11.64 4.49 -16.87
C SER A 138 -11.02 3.26 -17.57
N LYS A 139 -10.32 3.45 -18.70
CA LYS A 139 -9.78 2.35 -19.52
C LYS A 139 -8.40 1.90 -19.04
N VAL A 140 -8.38 0.90 -18.16
CA VAL A 140 -7.15 0.38 -17.54
C VAL A 140 -6.54 -0.77 -18.34
N PHE A 141 -5.23 -0.70 -18.60
CA PHE A 141 -4.43 -1.78 -19.21
C PHE A 141 -3.32 -2.21 -18.24
N ARG A 142 -2.64 -3.33 -18.55
CA ARG A 142 -1.54 -3.88 -17.75
C ARG A 142 -0.47 -2.83 -17.39
N ARG A 143 -0.11 -1.95 -18.32
CA ARG A 143 0.88 -0.87 -18.08
C ARG A 143 0.49 0.08 -16.96
N HIS A 144 -0.80 0.36 -16.75
CA HIS A 144 -1.26 1.26 -15.69
C HIS A 144 -1.14 0.60 -14.31
N TYR A 145 -1.29 -0.73 -14.22
CA TYR A 145 -0.99 -1.47 -13.00
C TYR A 145 0.51 -1.45 -12.67
N LEU A 146 1.38 -1.64 -13.67
CA LEU A 146 2.83 -1.53 -13.48
C LEU A 146 3.20 -0.12 -13.00
N ARG A 147 2.65 0.89 -13.66
CA ARG A 147 2.86 2.30 -13.30
C ARG A 147 2.37 2.62 -11.89
N ARG A 148 1.17 2.16 -11.52
CA ARG A 148 0.65 2.26 -10.15
C ARG A 148 1.59 1.60 -9.13
N ASN A 149 2.20 0.47 -9.46
CA ASN A 149 3.16 -0.18 -8.56
C ASN A 149 4.46 0.64 -8.40
N GLU A 150 4.88 1.38 -9.41
CA GLU A 150 5.99 2.34 -9.27
C GLU A 150 5.67 3.46 -8.29
N ILE A 151 4.43 3.96 -8.31
CA ILE A 151 3.96 4.96 -7.35
C ILE A 151 3.96 4.36 -5.94
N ILE A 152 3.38 3.17 -5.76
CA ILE A 152 3.37 2.48 -4.47
C ILE A 152 4.79 2.36 -3.91
N THR A 153 5.73 1.81 -4.69
CA THR A 153 7.13 1.62 -4.28
C THR A 153 7.88 2.93 -4.05
N GLY A 154 7.45 3.99 -4.75
CA GLY A 154 7.96 5.34 -4.55
C GLY A 154 7.57 5.96 -3.20
N LEU A 155 6.48 5.55 -2.58
CA LEU A 155 5.92 6.24 -1.40
C LEU A 155 6.59 5.87 -0.07
N PHE A 156 7.12 4.67 0.09
CA PHE A 156 7.60 4.16 1.39
C PHE A 156 9.11 3.93 1.43
N LYS A 157 9.69 3.88 2.65
CA LYS A 157 11.08 3.44 2.88
C LYS A 157 11.19 1.91 3.00
N LYS A 158 10.20 1.29 3.64
CA LYS A 158 10.14 -0.15 3.92
C LYS A 158 8.85 -0.76 3.37
N THR A 159 8.92 -2.00 2.90
CA THR A 159 7.73 -2.79 2.52
C THR A 159 7.81 -4.20 3.08
N ILE A 160 6.66 -4.80 3.33
CA ILE A 160 6.53 -6.17 3.81
C ILE A 160 5.90 -7.01 2.70
N ILE A 161 6.59 -8.07 2.29
CA ILE A 161 6.06 -9.07 1.38
C ILE A 161 5.69 -10.29 2.20
N VAL A 162 4.39 -10.53 2.33
CA VAL A 162 3.89 -11.64 3.15
C VAL A 162 4.09 -12.95 2.42
N ALA A 163 3.51 -13.10 1.23
CA ALA A 163 3.64 -14.28 0.41
C ALA A 163 3.93 -13.87 -1.03
N ALA A 164 4.82 -14.58 -1.73
CA ALA A 164 5.07 -14.36 -3.14
C ALA A 164 5.47 -15.68 -3.81
N ARG A 165 5.03 -15.87 -5.06
CA ARG A 165 5.50 -16.94 -5.94
C ARG A 165 6.45 -16.36 -6.98
N GLU A 166 7.23 -17.22 -7.62
CA GLU A 166 8.05 -16.82 -8.75
C GLU A 166 7.22 -16.08 -9.81
N ARG A 167 7.78 -15.01 -10.36
CA ARG A 167 7.16 -14.16 -11.40
C ARG A 167 5.75 -13.62 -11.04
N SER A 168 5.47 -13.44 -9.74
CA SER A 168 4.20 -12.87 -9.26
C SER A 168 4.22 -11.33 -9.21
N GLY A 169 3.05 -10.70 -9.09
CA GLY A 169 2.96 -9.25 -8.88
C GLY A 169 3.66 -8.77 -7.60
N SER A 170 3.63 -9.59 -6.54
CA SER A 170 4.29 -9.28 -5.27
C SER A 170 5.81 -9.40 -5.37
N SER A 171 6.34 -10.41 -6.08
CA SER A 171 7.79 -10.48 -6.33
C SER A 171 8.27 -9.36 -7.25
N ALA A 172 7.47 -8.96 -8.24
CA ALA A 172 7.76 -7.77 -9.05
C ALA A 172 7.78 -6.48 -8.22
N THR A 173 6.85 -6.34 -7.27
CA THR A 173 6.81 -5.19 -6.34
C THR A 173 8.03 -5.17 -5.43
N ALA A 174 8.44 -6.32 -4.89
CA ALA A 174 9.63 -6.47 -4.07
C ALA A 174 10.91 -6.07 -4.84
N ASN A 175 11.09 -6.61 -6.04
CA ASN A 175 12.24 -6.30 -6.89
C ASN A 175 12.26 -4.81 -7.28
N ARG A 176 11.09 -4.22 -7.55
CA ARG A 176 10.99 -2.79 -7.86
C ARG A 176 11.36 -1.92 -6.65
N ALA A 177 10.93 -2.30 -5.45
CA ALA A 177 11.28 -1.62 -4.21
C ALA A 177 12.81 -1.64 -3.99
N ILE A 178 13.46 -2.80 -4.17
CA ILE A 178 14.93 -2.93 -4.07
C ILE A 178 15.65 -2.04 -5.08
N GLN A 179 15.17 -1.99 -6.33
CA GLN A 179 15.74 -1.11 -7.37
C GLN A 179 15.62 0.37 -7.03
N GLN A 180 14.61 0.76 -6.24
CA GLN A 180 14.42 2.13 -5.74
C GLN A 180 15.13 2.38 -4.39
N GLY A 181 15.97 1.44 -3.94
CA GLY A 181 16.69 1.57 -2.67
C GLY A 181 15.80 1.44 -1.44
N ARG A 182 14.66 0.76 -1.55
CA ARG A 182 13.76 0.48 -0.41
C ARG A 182 14.16 -0.80 0.29
N GLU A 183 13.94 -0.85 1.60
CA GLU A 183 14.13 -2.06 2.38
C GLU A 183 12.93 -2.99 2.19
N VAL A 184 13.20 -4.27 1.92
CA VAL A 184 12.17 -5.29 1.72
C VAL A 184 12.26 -6.31 2.85
N ILE A 185 11.19 -6.39 3.62
CA ILE A 185 11.01 -7.37 4.69
C ILE A 185 10.13 -8.50 4.15
N VAL A 186 10.51 -9.74 4.43
CA VAL A 186 9.78 -10.94 3.98
C VAL A 186 9.37 -11.81 5.16
N THR A 187 8.26 -12.52 5.02
CA THR A 187 7.83 -13.54 5.99
C THR A 187 8.20 -14.95 5.51
N PRO A 188 8.07 -16.01 6.34
CA PRO A 188 8.38 -17.38 5.93
C PRO A 188 7.47 -17.94 4.82
N HIS A 189 6.38 -17.25 4.46
CA HIS A 189 5.45 -17.67 3.41
C HIS A 189 5.91 -17.35 1.98
N ILE A 190 7.12 -16.78 1.82
CA ILE A 190 7.71 -16.50 0.51
C ILE A 190 8.20 -17.80 -0.16
N LYS A 191 7.74 -18.03 -1.40
CA LYS A 191 8.23 -19.09 -2.29
C LYS A 191 9.10 -18.57 -3.44
N ALA A 192 9.17 -17.26 -3.62
CA ALA A 192 9.99 -16.61 -4.64
C ALA A 192 11.40 -16.33 -4.12
N LYS A 193 12.41 -16.45 -4.98
CA LYS A 193 13.76 -15.99 -4.68
C LYS A 193 13.81 -14.46 -4.85
N ILE A 194 13.86 -13.74 -3.74
CA ILE A 194 13.97 -12.28 -3.69
C ILE A 194 15.26 -11.94 -2.95
N GLU A 195 16.22 -11.36 -3.65
CA GLU A 195 17.53 -11.01 -3.09
C GLU A 195 17.44 -9.74 -2.22
N ARG A 196 18.42 -9.53 -1.33
CA ARG A 196 18.52 -8.31 -0.49
C ARG A 196 17.27 -8.05 0.37
N THR A 197 16.76 -9.10 1.00
CA THR A 197 15.59 -9.03 1.90
C THR A 197 15.96 -9.34 3.35
N THR A 198 15.16 -8.82 4.27
CA THR A 198 15.23 -9.18 5.70
C THR A 198 14.10 -10.15 6.02
N LEU A 199 14.44 -11.39 6.40
CA LEU A 199 13.45 -12.37 6.85
C LEU A 199 13.07 -12.12 8.31
N VAL A 200 11.77 -11.99 8.56
CA VAL A 200 11.18 -11.93 9.92
C VAL A 200 10.24 -13.11 10.11
N ARG A 201 10.38 -13.84 11.21
CA ARG A 201 9.62 -15.09 11.48
C ARG A 201 8.36 -14.87 12.31
N ASN A 202 8.30 -13.77 13.05
CA ASN A 202 7.21 -13.44 13.94
C ASN A 202 7.03 -11.92 14.06
N ILE A 203 5.96 -11.50 14.74
CA ILE A 203 5.64 -10.08 14.94
C ILE A 203 6.71 -9.35 15.76
N GLY A 204 7.38 -10.04 16.70
CA GLY A 204 8.48 -9.45 17.48
C GLY A 204 9.66 -9.06 16.59
N GLU A 205 10.16 -9.98 15.78
CA GLU A 205 11.21 -9.71 14.79
C GLU A 205 10.81 -8.61 13.80
N LEU A 206 9.53 -8.57 13.40
CA LEU A 206 9.03 -7.50 12.54
C LEU A 206 9.05 -6.14 13.25
N LYS A 207 8.64 -6.05 14.51
CA LYS A 207 8.70 -4.81 15.29
C LYS A 207 10.14 -4.33 15.43
N ASP A 208 11.06 -5.24 15.73
CA ASP A 208 12.49 -4.93 15.87
C ASP A 208 13.05 -4.41 14.52
N ALA A 209 12.72 -5.06 13.40
CA ALA A 209 13.12 -4.62 12.05
C ALA A 209 12.53 -3.26 11.63
N LEU A 210 11.39 -2.87 12.21
CA LEU A 210 10.74 -1.58 11.99
C LEU A 210 11.17 -0.50 12.98
N GLY A 211 11.97 -0.84 14.01
CA GLY A 211 12.33 0.08 15.08
C GLY A 211 11.16 0.46 15.97
N ILE A 212 10.12 -0.39 16.04
CA ILE A 212 8.96 -0.18 16.90
C ILE A 212 9.37 -0.57 18.32
N ALA A 213 9.48 0.42 19.20
CA ALA A 213 9.82 0.19 20.61
C ALA A 213 8.84 -0.79 21.27
N ARG A 214 9.38 -1.72 22.05
CA ARG A 214 8.54 -2.55 22.93
C ARG A 214 7.92 -1.63 23.99
N PRO A 215 6.62 -1.79 24.32
CA PRO A 215 6.06 -1.04 25.43
C PRO A 215 6.92 -1.32 26.66
N LYS A 216 7.35 -0.25 27.35
CA LYS A 216 7.94 -0.39 28.68
C LYS A 216 6.81 -0.96 29.55
N GLY A 217 7.05 -2.16 30.09
CA GLY A 217 6.10 -2.82 30.99
C GLY A 217 5.86 -2.02 32.26
#